data_AF-A0A482V9E1-F1
#
_entry.id   AF-A0A482V9E1-F1
#
_cell.length_a   1.000
_cell.length_b   1.000
_cell.length_c   1.000
_cell.angle_alpha   90.00
_cell.angle_beta   90.00
_cell.angle_gamma   90.00
#
_symmetry.space_group_name_H-M   'P 1'
#
loop_
_entity.id
_entity.type
_entity.pdbx_description
1 polymer ?
#
loop_
_entity_poly.entity_id
_entity_poly.type
_entity_poly.pdbx_seq_one_letter_code
_entity_poly.pdbx_strand_id
1 'polypeptide(L)' 'MQEWLLNHSIDFSQNFSKKQLWDLIKPFRTNRRRYLTDETLRENGHEVLRLPPYHCQYNPIEMAWGFCKSHYNKHI' A
#
# COMPACT_ATOMS: atom_id res chain seq x y z
N MET A 1 0.71 -10.66 20.05
CA MET A 1 -0.21 -11.63 19.41
C MET A 1 -1.31 -12.01 20.38
N GLN A 2 -1.00 -12.57 21.55
CA GLN A 2 -1.97 -12.84 22.61
C GLN A 2 -2.75 -11.58 23.04
N GLU A 3 -2.05 -10.47 23.31
CA GLU A 3 -2.68 -9.17 23.64
C GLU A 3 -3.65 -8.68 22.55
N TRP A 4 -3.28 -8.83 21.27
CA TRP A 4 -4.15 -8.48 20.15
C TRP A 4 -5.42 -9.36 20.15
N LEU A 5 -5.29 -10.67 20.37
CA LEU A 5 -6.42 -11.61 20.44
C LEU A 5 -7.35 -11.26 21.62
N LEU A 6 -6.79 -10.90 22.79
CA LEU A 6 -7.57 -10.43 23.94
C LEU A 6 -8.36 -9.16 23.62
N ASN A 7 -7.71 -8.18 23.00
CA ASN A 7 -8.34 -6.92 22.61
C ASN A 7 -9.45 -7.09 21.54
N HIS A 8 -9.42 -8.19 20.80
CA HIS A 8 -10.45 -8.56 19.81
C HIS A 8 -11.42 -9.63 20.34
N SER A 9 -11.34 -9.97 21.63
CA SER A 9 -12.18 -10.98 22.29
C SER A 9 -12.16 -12.36 21.60
N ILE A 10 -10.99 -12.77 21.12
CA ILE A 10 -10.77 -14.08 20.50
C ILE A 10 -10.12 -15.01 21.53
N ASP A 11 -10.79 -16.13 21.82
CA ASP A 11 -10.27 -17.14 22.73
C ASP A 11 -9.05 -17.87 22.15
N PHE A 12 -8.04 -18.09 22.99
CA PHE A 12 -6.87 -18.90 22.67
C PHE A 12 -6.34 -19.57 23.94
N SER A 13 -5.67 -20.72 23.79
CA SER A 13 -4.98 -21.35 24.92
C SER A 13 -3.61 -20.72 25.14
N GLN A 14 -3.21 -20.58 26.40
CA GLN A 14 -1.87 -20.12 26.81
C GLN A 14 -0.74 -20.97 26.20
N ASN A 15 -1.01 -22.25 25.90
CA ASN A 15 -0.04 -23.20 25.36
C ASN A 15 0.11 -23.13 23.83
N PHE A 16 -0.62 -22.23 23.15
CA PHE A 16 -0.54 -22.11 21.70
C PHE A 16 0.83 -21.60 21.26
N SER A 17 1.39 -22.27 20.27
CA SER A 17 2.60 -21.82 19.59
C SER A 17 2.35 -20.51 18.84
N LYS A 18 3.42 -19.76 18.57
CA LYS A 18 3.39 -18.54 17.75
C LYS A 18 2.69 -18.74 16.40
N LYS A 19 2.84 -19.92 15.78
CA LYS A 19 2.16 -20.26 14.52
C LYS A 19 0.65 -20.36 14.70
N GLN A 20 0.18 -21.08 15.73
CA GLN A 20 -1.25 -21.23 16.01
C GLN A 20 -1.90 -19.88 16.36
N LEU A 21 -1.23 -19.06 17.17
CA LEU A 21 -1.69 -17.70 17.45
C LEU A 21 -1.76 -16.86 16.18
N TRP A 22 -0.78 -16.99 15.28
CA TRP A 22 -0.78 -16.27 14.01
C TRP A 22 -1.91 -16.73 13.07
N ASP A 23 -2.20 -18.02 13.01
CA ASP A 23 -3.28 -18.56 12.19
C ASP A 23 -4.66 -18.05 12.64
N LEU A 24 -4.84 -17.74 13.93
CA LEU A 24 -6.04 -17.05 14.45
C LEU A 24 -6.10 -15.57 14.05
N ILE A 25 -4.96 -14.89 13.96
CA ILE A 25 -4.87 -13.45 13.64
C ILE A 25 -4.99 -13.22 12.12
N LYS A 26 -4.43 -14.11 11.31
CA LYS A 26 -4.31 -13.97 9.85
C LYS A 26 -5.62 -13.62 9.13
N PRO A 27 -6.80 -14.18 9.47
CA PRO A 27 -8.07 -13.84 8.82
C PRO A 27 -8.50 -12.39 9.03
N PHE A 28 -8.12 -11.77 10.14
CA PHE A 28 -8.46 -10.38 10.47
C PHE A 28 -7.51 -9.37 9.84
N ARG A 29 -6.45 -9.84 9.18
CA ARG A 29 -5.52 -8.94 8.49
C ARG A 29 -6.24 -8.30 7.31
N THR A 30 -6.62 -7.04 7.46
CA THR A 30 -7.10 -6.25 6.34
C THR A 30 -6.00 -6.17 5.28
N ASN A 31 -6.30 -6.59 4.04
CA ASN A 31 -5.38 -6.44 2.91
C ASN A 31 -5.12 -4.98 2.51
N ARG A 32 -5.74 -4.03 3.19
CA ARG A 32 -5.49 -2.60 3.00
C ARG A 32 -4.20 -2.23 3.72
N ARG A 33 -3.09 -2.21 2.97
CA ARG A 33 -1.89 -1.49 3.41
C ARG A 33 -2.28 -0.02 3.55
N ARG A 34 -2.08 0.53 4.74
CA ARG A 34 -2.21 1.97 4.99
C ARG A 34 -0.86 2.62 4.69
N TYR A 35 -0.87 3.66 3.87
CA TYR A 35 0.31 4.44 3.55
C TYR A 35 0.11 5.84 4.10
N LEU A 36 1.08 6.35 4.86
CA LEU A 36 1.03 7.68 5.46
C LEU A 36 0.75 8.76 4.39
N THR A 37 1.38 8.63 3.22
CA THR A 37 1.18 9.53 2.07
C THR A 37 -0.27 9.57 1.59
N ASP A 38 -0.95 8.42 1.57
CA ASP A 38 -2.35 8.35 1.13
C ASP A 38 -3.27 9.04 2.13
N GLU A 39 -2.95 8.93 3.43
CA GLU A 39 -3.70 9.59 4.49
C GLU A 39 -3.54 11.10 4.43
N THR A 40 -2.29 11.59 4.32
CA THR A 40 -2.00 13.02 4.17
C THR A 40 -2.65 13.61 2.92
N LEU A 41 -2.58 12.93 1.78
CA LEU A 41 -3.20 13.41 0.54
C LEU A 41 -4.73 13.45 0.67
N ARG A 42 -5.34 12.41 1.26
CA ARG A 42 -6.78 12.35 1.51
C ARG A 42 -7.27 13.45 2.46
N GLU A 43 -6.50 13.76 3.51
CA GLU A 43 -6.80 14.88 4.42
C GLU A 43 -6.83 16.24 3.70
N ASN A 44 -6.07 16.36 2.62
CA ASN A 44 -6.06 17.54 1.75
C ASN A 44 -7.06 17.43 0.58
N GLY A 45 -7.97 16.44 0.59
CA GLY A 45 -8.99 16.27 -0.46
C GLY A 45 -8.49 15.62 -1.74
N HIS A 46 -7.33 14.96 -1.71
CA HIS A 46 -6.75 14.26 -2.87
C HIS A 46 -6.91 12.74 -2.77
N GLU A 47 -7.24 12.10 -3.89
CA GLU A 47 -7.26 10.63 -4.01
C GLU A 47 -5.99 10.12 -4.69
N VAL A 48 -5.37 9.09 -4.13
CA VAL A 48 -4.16 8.47 -4.68
C VAL A 48 -4.52 7.42 -5.73
N LEU A 49 -4.12 7.66 -6.98
CA LEU A 49 -4.15 6.67 -8.05
C LEU A 49 -2.86 5.85 -8.07
N ARG A 50 -2.96 4.51 -7.96
CA ARG A 50 -1.81 3.60 -8.08
C ARG A 50 -1.78 2.94 -9.45
N LEU A 51 -0.67 3.10 -10.14
CA LEU A 51 -0.43 2.49 -11.45
C LEU A 51 0.26 1.13 -11.29
N PRO A 52 0.02 0.16 -12.19
CA PRO A 52 0.72 -1.10 -12.15
C PRO A 52 2.20 -0.89 -12.50
N PRO A 53 3.11 -1.65 -11.84
CA PRO A 53 4.55 -1.51 -12.06
C PRO A 53 4.91 -1.85 -13.51
N TYR A 54 5.93 -1.17 -14.07
CA TYR A 54 6.43 -1.36 -15.44
C TYR A 54 5.46 -1.00 -16.58
N HIS A 55 4.39 -0.27 -16.29
CA HIS A 55 3.46 0.23 -17.30
C HIS A 55 3.53 1.76 -17.42
N CYS A 56 4.63 2.28 -17.97
CA CYS A 56 4.86 3.73 -18.10
C CYS A 56 3.81 4.44 -18.95
N GLN A 57 3.12 3.74 -19.85
CA GLN A 57 2.02 4.27 -20.66
C GLN A 57 0.86 4.82 -19.82
N TYR A 58 0.70 4.35 -18.57
CA TYR A 58 -0.35 4.83 -17.67
C TYR A 58 0.10 6.00 -16.81
N ASN A 59 1.37 6.44 -16.90
CA ASN A 59 1.90 7.57 -16.17
C ASN A 59 2.10 8.78 -17.11
N PRO A 60 1.17 9.75 -17.15
CA PRO A 60 1.20 10.85 -18.12
C PRO A 60 2.47 11.70 -18.08
N ILE A 61 3.11 11.81 -16.91
CA ILE A 61 4.35 12.58 -16.77
C ILE A 61 5.50 11.99 -17.58
N GLU A 62 5.54 10.65 -17.74
CA GLU A 62 6.57 9.98 -18.55
C GLU A 62 6.44 10.35 -20.03
N MET A 63 5.20 10.42 -20.53
CA MET A 63 4.93 10.85 -21.90
C MET A 63 5.34 12.31 -22.10
N ALA A 64 4.96 13.20 -21.19
CA ALA A 64 5.35 14.61 -21.23
C ALA A 64 6.88 14.77 -21.26
N TRP A 65 7.60 14.06 -20.38
CA TRP A 65 9.06 14.05 -20.37
C TRP A 65 9.67 13.51 -21.66
N GLY A 66 9.07 12.48 -22.27
CA GLY A 66 9.47 11.98 -23.58
C GLY A 66 9.46 13.08 -24.64
N PHE A 67 8.35 13.81 -24.74
CA PHE A 67 8.22 14.94 -25.67
C PHE A 67 9.24 16.05 -25.39
N CYS A 68 9.40 16.47 -24.13
CA CYS A 68 10.36 17.50 -23.75
C CYS A 68 11.80 17.13 -24.14
N LYS A 69 12.22 15.88 -23.85
CA LYS A 69 13.55 15.39 -24.22
C LYS A 69 13.76 15.32 -25.72
N SER A 70 12.76 14.83 -26.47
CA SER A 70 12.83 14.80 -27.93
C SER A 70 12.92 16.20 -28.54
N HIS A 71 12.23 17.18 -27.96
CA HIS A 71 12.33 18.56 -28.40
C HIS A 71 13.72 19.13 -28.12
N TYR A 72 14.21 18.99 -26.88
CA TYR A 72 15.55 19.45 -26.47
C TYR A 72 16.65 18.90 -27.38
N ASN A 73 16.68 17.57 -27.60
CA ASN A 73 17.70 16.92 -28.43
C ASN A 73 17.66 17.32 -29.92
N LYS A 74 16.55 17.90 -30.39
CA LYS A 74 16.43 18.38 -31.78
C LYS A 74 16.88 19.83 -31.95
N HIS A 75 16.98 20.59 -30.87
CA HIS A 75 17.21 22.04 -30.89
C HIS A 75 18.52 22.45 -30.20
N ILE A 76 19.38 21.47 -29.91
CA ILE A 76 20.74 21.62 -29.37
C ILE A 76 21.64 20.74 -30.20
#